data_AF-A0A852Z0M2-F1
#
_entry.id   AF-A0A852Z0M2-F1
#
_cell.length_a   1.000
_cell.length_b   1.000
_cell.length_c   1.000
_cell.angle_alpha   90.00
_cell.angle_beta   90.00
_cell.angle_gamma   90.00
#
_symmetry.space_group_name_H-M   'P 1'
#
loop_
_entity.id
_entity.type
_entity.pdbx_description
1 polymer ?
#
loop_
_entity_poly.entity_id
_entity_poly.type
_entity_poly.pdbx_seq_one_letter_code
_entity_poly.pdbx_strand_id
1 'polypeptide(L)' 'MTRHAFRGKRWEGHPAGTSVCGVLCAMAEPNELDWFQAPTCRDCTDVLIAEQDVARHGEGGE' A
#
# COMPACT_ATOMS: atom_id res chain seq x y z
N MET A 1 -3.53 -1.17 15.43
CA MET A 1 -4.26 -1.44 14.17
C MET A 1 -3.54 -0.64 13.09
N THR A 2 -3.11 -1.28 12.01
CA THR A 2 -2.26 -0.66 11.01
C THR A 2 -2.70 -1.13 9.63
N ARG A 3 -2.74 -0.21 8.67
CA ARG A 3 -3.18 -0.51 7.30
C ARG A 3 -1.97 -0.85 6.43
N HIS A 4 -1.94 -2.05 5.88
CA HIS A 4 -0.93 -2.40 4.89
C HIS A 4 -1.35 -1.90 3.51
N ALA A 5 -0.38 -1.47 2.71
CA ALA A 5 -0.62 -1.15 1.31
C ALA A 5 -0.42 -2.40 0.45
N PHE A 6 -1.21 -2.50 -0.62
CA PHE A 6 -1.18 -3.60 -1.57
C PHE A 6 -1.00 -3.04 -2.97
N ARG A 7 -0.37 -3.82 -3.86
CA ARG A 7 -0.21 -3.43 -5.26
C ARG A 7 -1.55 -3.54 -5.99
N GLY A 8 -1.89 -2.52 -6.78
CA GLY A 8 -3.15 -2.42 -7.51
C GLY A 8 -3.84 -1.08 -7.29
N LYS A 9 -4.94 -0.84 -8.02
CA LYS A 9 -5.69 0.43 -7.95
C LYS A 9 -6.82 0.40 -6.92
N ARG A 10 -7.36 -0.78 -6.64
CA ARG A 10 -8.49 -1.00 -5.73
C ARG A 10 -8.43 -2.41 -5.16
N TRP A 11 -9.20 -2.64 -4.10
CA TRP A 11 -9.46 -4.00 -3.64
C TRP A 11 -10.39 -4.72 -4.63
N GLU A 12 -10.04 -5.95 -4.99
CA GLU A 12 -10.79 -6.77 -5.96
C GLU A 12 -11.59 -7.91 -5.28
N GLY A 13 -11.82 -7.83 -3.97
CA GLY A 13 -12.58 -8.84 -3.23
C GLY A 13 -11.76 -10.03 -2.72
N HIS A 14 -10.43 -9.98 -2.83
CA HIS A 14 -9.54 -11.03 -2.33
C HIS A 14 -9.56 -11.06 -0.78
N PRO A 15 -9.66 -12.25 -0.14
CA PRO A 15 -9.73 -12.37 1.32
C PRO A 15 -8.37 -12.19 2.01
N ALA A 16 -7.28 -12.29 1.25
CA ALA A 16 -5.92 -12.08 1.72
C ALA A 16 -5.02 -11.61 0.57
N GLY A 17 -3.94 -10.94 0.90
CA GLY A 17 -2.96 -10.46 -0.06
C GLY A 17 -1.60 -10.26 0.58
N THR A 18 -0.57 -10.24 -0.26
CA THR A 18 0.77 -9.85 0.16
C THR A 18 0.90 -8.33 0.09
N SER A 19 1.17 -7.72 1.24
CA SER A 19 1.43 -6.28 1.33
C SER A 19 2.74 -5.91 0.62
N VAL A 20 2.92 -4.61 0.34
CA VAL A 20 4.16 -4.10 -0.27
C VAL A 20 5.38 -4.32 0.62
N CYS A 21 5.21 -4.42 1.94
CA CYS A 21 6.30 -4.77 2.86
C CYS A 21 6.54 -6.29 2.98
N GLY A 22 5.85 -7.11 2.17
CA GLY A 22 6.07 -8.57 2.10
C GLY A 22 5.28 -9.38 3.13
N VAL A 23 4.47 -8.75 3.98
CA VAL A 23 3.64 -9.45 4.97
C VAL A 23 2.37 -9.95 4.30
N LEU A 24 2.04 -11.23 4.49
CA LEU A 24 0.74 -11.80 4.12
C LEU A 24 -0.31 -11.40 5.16
N CYS A 25 -1.33 -10.67 4.72
CA CYS A 25 -2.38 -10.17 5.60
C CYS A 25 -3.77 -10.57 5.08
N ALA A 26 -4.70 -10.82 6.00
CA ALA A 26 -6.11 -10.84 5.66
C ALA A 26 -6.52 -9.45 5.16
N MET A 27 -7.27 -9.44 4.07
CA MET A 27 -7.80 -8.21 3.47
C MET A 27 -9.28 -8.11 3.84
N ALA A 28 -9.67 -6.98 4.39
CA ALA A 28 -11.06 -6.61 4.59
C ALA A 28 -11.44 -5.54 3.57
N GLU A 29 -12.74 -5.47 3.26
CA GLU A 29 -13.27 -4.32 2.53
C GLU A 29 -12.91 -3.04 3.28
N PRO A 30 -12.21 -2.08 2.64
CA PRO A 30 -11.87 -0.84 3.30
C PRO A 30 -13.15 -0.07 3.64
N ASN A 31 -13.38 0.21 4.92
CA ASN A 31 -14.42 1.14 5.35
C ASN A 31 -13.81 2.50 5.72
N GLU A 32 -14.60 3.57 5.71
CA GLU A 32 -14.14 4.94 5.99
C GLU A 32 -13.53 5.09 7.40
N LEU A 33 -14.04 4.35 8.38
CA LEU A 33 -13.53 4.35 9.77
C LEU A 33 -12.10 3.80 9.86
N ASP A 34 -11.75 2.80 9.06
CA ASP A 34 -10.40 2.25 8.99
C ASP A 34 -9.43 3.25 8.33
N TRP A 35 -9.95 4.10 7.42
CA TRP A 35 -9.14 5.17 6.84
C TRP A 35 -8.76 6.24 7.87
N PHE A 36 -9.68 6.53 8.79
CA PHE A 36 -9.48 7.52 9.85
C PHE A 36 -8.66 6.98 11.03
N GLN A 37 -8.92 5.75 11.48
CA GLN A 37 -8.38 5.24 12.76
C GLN A 37 -7.09 4.44 12.61
N ALA A 38 -6.83 3.83 11.45
CA ALA A 38 -5.68 2.95 11.27
C ALA A 38 -4.60 3.65 10.42
N PRO A 39 -3.46 4.08 10.99
CA PRO A 39 -2.38 4.63 10.20
C PRO A 39 -1.83 3.60 9.21
N THR A 40 -1.32 4.07 8.07
CA THR A 40 -0.60 3.21 7.11
C THR A 40 0.65 2.63 7.77
N CYS A 41 0.98 1.38 7.46
CA CYS A 41 2.22 0.73 7.85
C CYS A 41 3.41 1.58 7.42
N ARG A 42 4.35 1.80 8.34
CA ARG A 42 5.54 2.62 8.09
C ARG A 42 6.39 2.03 6.97
N ASP A 43 6.65 0.73 7.00
CA ASP A 43 7.44 0.05 5.95
C ASP A 43 6.74 0.15 4.59
N CYS A 44 5.41 0.05 4.58
CA CYS A 44 4.65 0.25 3.33
C CYS A 44 4.76 1.68 2.83
N THR A 45 4.71 2.66 3.73
CA THR A 45 4.88 4.08 3.40
C THR A 45 6.27 4.33 2.81
N ASP A 46 7.33 3.80 3.45
CA ASP A 46 8.71 3.99 3.01
C ASP A 46 8.94 3.39 1.61
N VAL A 47 8.40 2.19 1.35
CA VAL A 47 8.44 1.57 0.01
C VAL A 47 7.73 2.44 -1.04
N LEU A 48 6.52 2.93 -0.74
CA LEU A 48 5.75 3.74 -1.67
C LEU A 48 6.41 5.10 -1.97
N ILE A 49 7.06 5.72 -0.97
CA ILE A 49 7.82 6.96 -1.17
C ILE A 49 9.01 6.69 -2.09
N ALA A 50 9.77 5.62 -1.83
CA ALA A 50 10.91 5.26 -2.67
C ALA A 50 10.49 4.96 -4.13
N GLU A 51 9.35 4.29 -4.34
CA GLU A 51 8.78 4.05 -5.67
C GLU A 51 8.39 5.36 -6.38
N GLN A 52 7.82 6.34 -5.66
CA GLN A 52 7.49 7.65 -6.22
C GLN A 52 8.74 8.45 -6.58
N ASP A 53 9.79 8.44 -5.75
CA ASP A 53 11.04 9.13 -6.05
C ASP A 53 11.72 8.54 -7.30
N VAL A 54 11.68 7.21 -7.46
CA VAL A 54 12.17 6.54 -8.68
C VAL A 54 11.32 6.95 -9.89
N ALA A 55 9.99 6.94 -9.78
CA ALA A 55 9.10 7.31 -10.88
C ALA A 55 9.32 8.75 -11.34
N ARG A 56 9.54 9.68 -10.41
CA ARG A 56 9.78 11.11 -10.68
C ARG A 56 11.15 11.38 -11.30
N HIS A 57 12.16 10.56 -10.99
CA HIS A 57 13.50 10.70 -11.56
C HIS A 57 13.71 9.87 -12.84
N GLY A 58 12.79 8.96 -13.18
CA GLY A 58 12.81 8.20 -14.43
C GLY A 58 12.32 8.98 -15.66
N GLU A 59 11.67 10.13 -15.47
CA GLU A 59 11.24 11.04 -16.54
C GLU A 59 12.42 11.95 -16.98
N GLY A 60 13.48 11.35 -17.52
CA GLY A 60 14.69 12.09 -17.91
C GLY A 60 15.66 11.30 -18.79
N GLY A 61 15.16 10.37 -19.59
CA GLY A 61 16.02 9.52 -20.42
C GLY A 61 15.36 8.98 -21.68
N GLU A 62 15.16 9.86 -22.67
CA GLU A 62 15.47 9.61 -24.09
C GLU A 62 15.62 10.93 -24.86
#